data_AF-A0A938CT77-F1
#
_entry.id   AF-A0A938CT77-F1
#
_cell.length_a   1.000
_cell.length_b   1.000
_cell.length_c   1.000
_cell.angle_alpha   90.00
_cell.angle_beta   90.00
_cell.angle_gamma   90.00
#
_symmetry.space_group_name_H-M   'P 1'
#
loop_
_entity.id
_entity.type
_entity.pdbx_description
1 polymer ?
#
loop_
_entity_poly.entity_id
_entity_poly.type
_entity_poly.pdbx_seq_one_letter_code
_entity_poly.pdbx_strand_id
1 'polypeptide(L)'
;LILVLQFVGYLAGHRAGGDLAGVPGGIAASALTLWVTFAPCFAFVFLGAPLVERLQRNRALAGALAAITAAVVGVVANLALWFALRVLFGELREARLGPLTVDLPVLASLDYTAAGLSLLAALCVLRLRLGVVPVLAIAAAAGLAIRLLTAG
;
A
#
# COMPACT_ATOMS: atom_id res chain seq x y z
N LEU A 1 2.04 -0.14 -5.69
CA LEU A 1 3.13 -1.12 -5.93
C LEU A 1 4.18 -0.59 -6.91
N ILE A 2 3.78 -0.06 -8.07
CA ILE A 2 4.73 0.38 -9.11
C ILE A 2 5.73 1.45 -8.64
N LEU A 3 5.32 2.42 -7.82
CA LEU A 3 6.23 3.45 -7.29
C LEU A 3 7.32 2.84 -6.39
N VAL A 4 6.99 1.78 -5.65
CA VAL A 4 7.97 1.05 -4.84
C VAL A 4 8.96 0.32 -5.75
N LEU A 5 8.47 -0.37 -6.78
CA LEU A 5 9.34 -1.06 -7.75
C LEU A 5 10.24 -0.07 -8.50
N GLN A 6 9.72 1.08 -8.90
CA GLN A 6 10.49 2.16 -9.52
C GLN A 6 11.58 2.70 -8.59
N PHE A 7 11.27 2.87 -7.30
CA PHE A 7 12.25 3.27 -6.29
C PHE A 7 13.32 2.20 -6.06
N VAL A 8 12.93 0.92 -5.98
CA VAL A 8 13.88 -0.20 -5.88
C VAL A 8 14.76 -0.27 -7.13
N GLY A 9 14.20 -0.08 -8.32
CA GLY A 9 14.93 0.03 -9.58
C GLY A 9 15.91 1.21 -9.59
N TYR A 10 15.51 2.37 -9.07
CA TYR A 10 16.41 3.52 -8.87
C TYR A 10 17.59 3.16 -7.97
N LEU A 11 17.34 2.56 -6.81
CA LEU A 11 18.40 2.15 -5.87
C LEU A 11 19.36 1.12 -6.48
N ALA A 12 18.84 0.19 -7.26
CA ALA A 12 19.65 -0.81 -7.97
C ALA A 12 20.56 -0.13 -9.01
N GLY A 13 20.01 0.73 -9.85
CA GLY A 13 20.78 1.47 -10.87
C GLY A 13 21.78 2.45 -10.27
N HIS A 14 21.42 3.11 -9.17
CA HIS A 14 22.30 4.04 -8.48
C HIS A 14 23.55 3.35 -7.91
N ARG A 15 23.43 2.07 -7.53
CA ARG A 15 24.50 1.24 -6.95
C ARG A 15 25.20 0.32 -7.95
N ALA A 16 24.82 0.35 -9.23
CA ALA A 16 25.27 -0.61 -10.24
C ALA A 16 26.78 -0.54 -10.58
N GLY A 17 27.48 0.53 -10.17
CA GLY A 17 28.90 0.75 -10.50
C GLY A 17 29.12 1.06 -11.99
N GLY A 18 30.33 1.48 -12.35
CA GLY A 18 30.70 1.84 -13.74
C GLY A 18 30.27 3.25 -14.16
N ASP A 19 30.34 3.53 -15.47
CA ASP A 19 30.18 4.88 -16.04
C ASP A 19 28.79 5.50 -15.83
N LEU A 20 27.79 4.68 -15.55
CA LEU A 20 26.42 5.11 -15.24
C LEU A 20 26.12 5.09 -13.73
N ALA A 21 27.10 4.94 -12.86
CA ALA A 21 26.86 4.95 -11.41
C ALA A 21 26.22 6.27 -10.91
N GLY A 22 25.49 6.18 -9.81
CA GLY A 22 24.85 7.34 -9.19
C GLY A 22 23.52 7.74 -9.85
N VAL A 23 23.23 9.04 -9.87
CA VAL A 23 21.96 9.59 -10.35
C VAL A 23 21.59 9.14 -11.78
N PRO A 24 22.48 9.14 -12.79
CA PRO A 24 22.10 8.76 -14.16
C PRO A 24 21.66 7.30 -14.26
N GLY A 25 22.37 6.36 -13.63
CA GLY A 25 22.00 4.95 -13.59
C GLY A 25 20.71 4.70 -12.82
N GLY A 26 20.49 5.42 -11.72
CA GLY A 26 19.23 5.37 -10.99
C GLY A 26 18.04 5.82 -11.85
N ILE A 27 18.17 6.94 -12.56
CA ILE A 27 17.13 7.43 -13.48
C ILE A 27 16.88 6.40 -14.59
N ALA A 28 17.93 5.91 -15.25
CA ALA A 28 17.82 4.94 -16.33
C ALA A 28 17.14 3.63 -15.87
N ALA A 29 17.55 3.08 -14.72
CA ALA A 29 16.96 1.87 -14.17
C ALA A 29 15.51 2.07 -13.71
N SER A 30 15.18 3.24 -13.16
CA SER A 30 13.80 3.58 -12.78
C SER A 30 12.89 3.73 -14.02
N ALA A 31 13.38 4.34 -15.10
CA ALA A 31 12.68 4.49 -16.36
C ALA A 31 12.47 3.13 -17.05
N LEU A 32 13.49 2.26 -17.03
CA LEU A 32 13.38 0.89 -17.52
C LEU A 32 12.35 0.10 -16.71
N THR A 33 12.39 0.19 -15.38
CA THR A 33 11.43 -0.48 -14.50
C THR A 33 10.00 -0.02 -14.80
N LEU A 34 9.81 1.29 -15.00
CA LEU A 34 8.54 1.87 -15.41
C LEU A 34 8.11 1.28 -16.76
N TRP A 35 8.97 1.34 -17.78
CA TRP A 35 8.65 0.83 -19.12
C TRP A 35 8.25 -0.65 -19.11
N VAL A 36 9.10 -1.51 -18.55
CA VAL A 36 8.91 -2.96 -18.54
C VAL A 36 7.69 -3.39 -17.72
N THR A 37 7.25 -2.59 -16.74
CA THR A 37 6.07 -2.95 -15.93
C THR A 37 4.80 -2.27 -16.43
N PHE A 38 4.85 -0.99 -16.80
CA PHE A 38 3.66 -0.24 -17.22
C PHE A 38 3.22 -0.54 -18.66
N ALA A 39 4.17 -0.58 -19.61
CA ALA A 39 3.83 -0.76 -21.02
C ALA A 39 3.09 -2.08 -21.29
N PRO A 40 3.54 -3.26 -20.80
CA PRO A 40 2.80 -4.50 -21.03
C PRO A 40 1.44 -4.50 -20.32
N CYS A 41 1.33 -3.96 -19.10
CA CYS A 41 0.06 -3.87 -18.40
C CYS A 41 -0.97 -3.04 -19.18
N PHE A 42 -0.58 -1.88 -19.72
CA PHE A 42 -1.47 -1.08 -20.57
C PHE A 42 -1.82 -1.79 -21.88
N ALA A 43 -0.85 -2.46 -22.52
CA ALA A 43 -1.11 -3.25 -23.71
C ALA A 43 -2.19 -4.30 -23.43
N PHE A 44 -2.09 -5.06 -22.33
CA PHE A 44 -3.11 -6.04 -21.95
C PHE A 44 -4.47 -5.41 -21.61
N VAL A 45 -4.51 -4.25 -20.96
CA VAL A 45 -5.76 -3.53 -20.66
C VAL A 45 -6.46 -3.12 -21.96
N PHE A 46 -5.74 -2.53 -22.91
CA PHE A 46 -6.34 -2.12 -24.19
C PHE A 46 -6.73 -3.31 -25.06
N LEU A 47 -5.90 -4.36 -25.11
CA LEU A 47 -6.22 -5.57 -25.84
C LEU A 47 -7.42 -6.32 -25.23
N GLY A 48 -7.53 -6.31 -23.90
CA GLY A 48 -8.58 -6.97 -23.13
C GLY A 48 -9.89 -6.18 -23.06
N ALA A 49 -9.87 -4.85 -23.19
CA ALA A 49 -11.05 -3.99 -23.14
C ALA A 49 -12.22 -4.45 -24.03
N PRO A 50 -12.05 -4.75 -25.33
CA PRO A 50 -13.17 -5.20 -26.17
C PRO A 50 -13.74 -6.56 -25.74
N LEU A 51 -12.92 -7.43 -25.15
CA LEU A 51 -13.38 -8.71 -24.62
C LEU A 51 -14.20 -8.49 -23.35
N VAL A 52 -13.73 -7.65 -22.43
CA VAL A 52 -14.43 -7.32 -21.19
C VAL A 52 -15.78 -6.64 -21.47
N GLU A 53 -15.85 -5.74 -22.46
CA GLU A 53 -17.10 -5.08 -22.84
C GLU A 53 -18.15 -6.09 -23.37
N ARG A 54 -17.72 -7.09 -24.15
CA ARG A 54 -18.60 -8.18 -24.61
C ARG A 54 -19.09 -9.05 -23.46
N LEU A 55 -18.22 -9.35 -22.49
CA LEU A 55 -18.56 -10.15 -21.31
C LEU A 55 -19.55 -9.41 -20.40
N GLN A 56 -19.44 -8.09 -20.25
CA GLN A 56 -20.38 -7.30 -19.44
C GLN A 56 -21.80 -7.27 -20.01
N ARG A 57 -21.97 -7.36 -21.33
CA ARG A 57 -23.31 -7.40 -21.95
C ARG A 57 -24.06 -8.70 -21.66
N ASN A 58 -23.37 -9.76 -21.25
CA ASN A 58 -23.99 -11.02 -20.86
C ASN A 58 -24.22 -11.08 -19.34
N ARG A 59 -25.49 -11.15 -18.92
CA ARG A 59 -25.89 -11.12 -17.49
C ARG A 59 -25.19 -12.18 -16.63
N ALA A 60 -24.91 -13.36 -17.16
CA ALA A 60 -24.22 -14.42 -16.42
C ALA A 60 -22.73 -14.08 -16.19
N LEU A 61 -22.07 -13.45 -17.16
CA LEU A 61 -20.64 -13.13 -17.11
C LEU A 61 -20.36 -11.80 -16.40
N ALA A 62 -21.32 -10.88 -16.40
CA ALA A 62 -21.28 -9.67 -15.58
C ALA A 62 -21.19 -9.99 -14.07
N GLY A 63 -21.90 -11.02 -13.62
CA GLY A 63 -21.81 -11.50 -12.23
C GLY A 63 -20.42 -12.01 -11.87
N ALA A 64 -19.76 -12.73 -12.79
CA ALA A 64 -18.38 -13.20 -12.59
C ALA A 64 -17.38 -12.01 -12.49
N LEU A 65 -17.52 -10.99 -13.34
CA LEU A 65 -16.69 -9.79 -13.27
C LEU A 65 -16.88 -9.02 -11.95
N ALA A 66 -18.12 -8.94 -11.44
CA ALA A 66 -18.41 -8.36 -10.14
C ALA A 66 -17.82 -9.17 -8.98
N ALA A 67 -17.80 -10.50 -9.09
CA ALA A 67 -17.14 -11.35 -8.10
C ALA A 67 -15.62 -11.12 -8.07
N ILE A 68 -14.98 -10.90 -9.23
CA ILE A 68 -13.55 -10.56 -9.30
C ILE A 68 -13.28 -9.20 -8.64
N THR A 69 -14.09 -8.17 -8.91
CA THR A 69 -13.91 -6.86 -8.26
C THR A 69 -14.12 -6.96 -6.75
N ALA A 70 -15.12 -7.72 -6.29
CA ALA A 70 -15.33 -7.99 -4.87
C ALA A 70 -14.15 -8.73 -4.23
N ALA A 71 -13.57 -9.72 -4.91
CA ALA A 71 -12.39 -10.43 -4.43
C ALA A 71 -11.19 -9.50 -4.28
N VAL A 72 -10.93 -8.63 -5.27
CA VAL A 72 -9.82 -7.66 -5.21
C VAL A 72 -10.03 -6.64 -4.08
N VAL A 73 -11.25 -6.10 -3.93
CA VAL A 73 -11.59 -5.21 -2.81
C VAL A 73 -11.42 -5.93 -1.47
N GLY A 74 -11.82 -7.19 -1.38
CA GLY A 74 -11.60 -8.04 -0.21
C GLY A 74 -10.12 -8.22 0.13
N VAL A 75 -9.26 -8.45 -0.86
CA VAL A 75 -7.80 -8.54 -0.68
C VAL A 75 -7.23 -7.21 -0.17
N VAL A 76 -7.65 -6.08 -0.75
CA VAL A 76 -7.21 -4.75 -0.30
C VAL A 76 -7.66 -4.46 1.13
N ALA A 77 -8.91 -4.79 1.48
CA ALA A 77 -9.44 -4.65 2.82
C ALA A 77 -8.70 -5.54 3.83
N ASN A 78 -8.37 -6.77 3.46
CA ASN A 78 -7.58 -7.68 4.27
C ASN A 78 -6.17 -7.12 4.54
N LEU A 79 -5.47 -6.62 3.52
CA LEU A 79 -4.17 -5.98 3.69
C LEU A 79 -4.26 -4.74 4.58
N ALA A 80 -5.28 -3.90 4.39
CA ALA A 80 -5.50 -2.71 5.20
C ALA A 80 -5.73 -3.06 6.67
N LEU A 81 -6.55 -4.09 6.94
CA LEU A 81 -6.80 -4.58 8.29
C LEU A 81 -5.53 -5.14 8.93
N TRP A 82 -4.77 -5.95 8.19
CA TRP A 82 -3.50 -6.49 8.66
C TRP A 82 -2.51 -5.38 9.03
N PHE A 83 -2.37 -4.35 8.18
CA PHE A 83 -1.52 -3.20 8.47
C PHE A 83 -2.02 -2.42 9.68
N ALA A 84 -3.33 -2.16 9.78
CA ALA A 84 -3.91 -1.45 10.90
C ALA A 84 -3.61 -2.18 12.23
N LEU A 85 -3.76 -3.50 12.27
CA LEU A 85 -3.43 -4.29 13.45
C LEU A 85 -1.94 -4.22 13.81
N ARG A 86 -1.05 -4.38 12.83
CA ARG A 86 0.41 -4.32 13.03
C ARG A 86 0.92 -2.94 13.45
N VAL A 87 0.22 -1.87 13.06
CA VAL A 87 0.57 -0.49 13.45
C VAL A 87 -0.01 -0.15 14.82
N LEU A 88 -1.21 -0.65 15.15
CA LEU A 88 -1.92 -0.27 16.36
C LEU A 88 -1.53 -1.11 17.58
N PHE A 89 -1.11 -2.36 17.38
CA PHE A 89 -0.72 -3.29 18.44
C PHE A 89 0.75 -3.67 18.31
N GLY A 90 1.52 -3.46 19.39
CA GLY A 90 2.92 -3.83 19.46
C GLY A 90 3.17 -5.35 19.55
N GLU A 91 2.21 -6.12 20.08
CA GLU A 91 2.28 -7.59 20.15
C GLU A 91 1.00 -8.22 19.57
N LEU A 92 1.18 -9.02 18.51
CA LEU A 92 0.15 -9.94 18.03
C LEU A 92 0.49 -11.34 18.54
N ARG A 93 -0.45 -11.95 19.26
CA ARG A 93 -0.26 -13.28 19.82
C ARG A 93 -0.89 -14.31 18.89
N GLU A 94 -0.06 -15.18 18.33
CA GLU A 94 -0.53 -16.30 17.51
C GLU A 94 -1.41 -17.22 18.37
N ALA A 95 -2.72 -17.19 18.14
CA ALA A 95 -3.65 -18.13 18.73
C ALA A 95 -3.98 -19.21 17.71
N ARG A 96 -3.46 -20.42 17.94
CA ARG A 96 -3.82 -21.59 17.16
C ARG A 96 -5.18 -22.10 17.62
N LEU A 97 -6.20 -21.90 16.78
CA LEU A 97 -7.50 -22.55 16.89
C LEU A 97 -7.51 -23.73 15.90
N GLY A 98 -6.88 -24.84 16.29
CA GLY A 98 -6.78 -26.04 15.44
C GLY A 98 -5.86 -25.84 14.23
N PRO A 99 -6.26 -26.19 12.99
CA PRO A 99 -5.44 -26.00 11.78
C PRO A 99 -5.32 -24.54 11.33
N LEU A 100 -6.03 -23.61 11.99
CA LEU A 100 -6.02 -22.18 11.70
C LEU A 100 -5.21 -21.43 12.76
N THR A 101 -4.10 -20.82 12.33
CA THR A 101 -3.36 -19.83 13.12
C THR A 101 -4.04 -18.47 12.95
N VAL A 102 -4.67 -17.96 14.01
CA VAL A 102 -5.28 -16.63 14.02
C VAL A 102 -4.44 -15.74 14.94
N ASP A 103 -3.86 -14.68 14.38
CA ASP A 103 -3.17 -13.65 15.17
C ASP A 103 -4.22 -12.89 15.99
N LEU A 104 -4.33 -13.20 17.28
CA LEU A 104 -5.18 -12.45 18.22
C LEU A 104 -4.37 -11.25 18.74
N PRO A 105 -4.81 -10.01 18.49
CA PRO A 105 -4.15 -8.83 19.05
C PRO A 105 -4.28 -8.84 20.57
N VAL A 106 -3.16 -8.68 21.29
CA VAL A 106 -3.21 -8.52 22.74
C VAL A 106 -3.68 -7.10 23.02
N LEU A 107 -4.90 -6.94 23.55
CA LEU A 107 -5.49 -5.62 23.84
C LEU A 107 -4.60 -4.75 24.75
N ALA A 108 -3.73 -5.37 25.55
CA ALA A 108 -2.77 -4.69 26.43
C ALA A 108 -1.56 -4.06 25.71
N SER A 109 -1.26 -4.44 24.46
CA SER A 109 -0.13 -3.90 23.69
C SER A 109 -0.54 -2.75 22.77
N LEU A 110 -1.67 -2.09 23.05
CA LEU A 110 -2.16 -0.98 22.25
C LEU A 110 -1.18 0.20 22.36
N ASP A 111 -0.63 0.63 21.23
CA ASP A 111 0.20 1.83 21.17
C ASP A 111 -0.71 3.06 21.08
N TYR A 112 -0.88 3.76 22.21
CA TYR A 112 -1.73 4.95 22.31
C TYR A 112 -1.25 6.10 21.41
N THR A 113 0.05 6.19 21.13
CA THR A 113 0.61 7.19 20.21
C THR A 113 0.26 6.87 18.76
N ALA A 114 0.40 5.62 18.35
CA ALA A 114 -0.02 5.16 17.02
C ALA A 114 -1.54 5.28 16.83
N ALA A 115 -2.32 4.98 17.87
CA ALA A 115 -3.76 5.14 17.87
C ALA A 115 -4.18 6.61 17.69
N GLY A 116 -3.55 7.53 18.43
CA GLY A 116 -3.80 8.96 18.34
C GLY A 116 -3.47 9.54 16.95
N LEU A 117 -2.31 9.18 16.40
CA LEU A 117 -1.91 9.61 15.06
C LEU A 117 -2.81 9.02 13.96
N SER A 118 -3.23 7.75 14.10
CA SER A 118 -4.15 7.12 13.16
C SER A 118 -5.53 7.78 13.18
N LEU A 119 -6.05 8.10 14.37
CA LEU A 119 -7.32 8.81 14.52
C LEU A 119 -7.25 10.22 13.91
N LEU A 120 -6.14 10.94 14.15
CA LEU A 120 -5.88 12.25 13.58
C LEU A 120 -5.85 12.18 12.05
N ALA A 121 -5.10 11.23 11.49
CA ALA A 121 -5.03 11.01 10.04
C ALA A 121 -6.40 10.68 9.45
N ALA A 122 -7.17 9.79 10.10
CA ALA A 122 -8.53 9.44 9.69
C ALA A 122 -9.44 10.67 9.69
N LEU A 123 -9.34 11.55 10.70
CA LEU A 123 -10.13 12.78 10.77
C LEU A 123 -9.75 13.77 9.66
N CYS A 124 -8.46 13.91 9.37
CA CYS A 124 -7.97 14.76 8.29
C CYS A 124 -8.43 14.27 6.90
N VAL A 125 -8.45 12.96 6.67
CA VAL A 125 -8.87 12.39 5.39
C VAL A 125 -10.40 12.39 5.26
N LEU A 126 -11.13 11.89 6.26
CA LEU A 126 -12.57 11.65 6.16
C LEU A 126 -13.40 12.91 6.40
N ARG A 127 -13.01 13.75 7.37
CA ARG A 127 -13.77 14.94 7.75
C ARG A 127 -13.27 16.20 7.05
N LEU A 128 -11.95 16.39 7.00
CA LEU A 128 -11.35 17.58 6.39
C LEU A 128 -11.09 17.42 4.88
N ARG A 129 -11.26 16.20 4.33
CA ARG A 129 -11.03 15.87 2.91
C ARG A 129 -9.67 16.35 2.39
N LEU A 130 -8.67 16.35 3.26
CA LEU A 130 -7.32 16.77 2.91
C LEU A 130 -6.68 15.71 2.00
N GLY A 131 -5.91 16.17 1.01
CA GLY A 131 -5.13 15.29 0.14
C GLY A 131 -4.10 14.48 0.92
N VAL A 132 -3.59 13.42 0.31
CA VAL A 132 -2.62 12.51 0.97
C VAL A 132 -1.37 13.24 1.45
N VAL A 133 -0.86 14.19 0.65
CA VAL A 133 0.37 14.95 0.96
C VAL A 133 0.26 15.76 2.28
N PRO A 134 -0.73 16.66 2.48
CA PRO A 134 -0.84 17.40 3.72
C PRO A 134 -1.13 16.51 4.94
N VAL A 135 -1.89 15.42 4.77
CA VAL A 135 -2.14 14.45 5.86
C VAL A 135 -0.83 13.81 6.32
N LEU A 136 0.01 13.38 5.38
CA LEU A 136 1.33 12.83 5.68
C LEU A 136 2.23 13.85 6.37
N ALA A 137 2.23 15.11 5.92
CA ALA A 137 3.02 16.17 6.54
C ALA A 137 2.57 16.44 7.99
N ILE A 138 1.26 16.52 8.25
CA ILE A 138 0.70 16.72 9.59
C ILE A 138 1.04 15.54 10.50
N ALA A 139 0.85 14.30 10.01
CA ALA A 139 1.17 13.10 10.79
C ALA A 139 2.67 13.00 11.11
N ALA A 140 3.54 13.32 10.14
CA ALA A 140 4.99 13.34 10.35
C ALA A 140 5.42 14.41 11.34
N ALA A 141 4.87 15.63 11.23
CA ALA A 141 5.15 16.72 12.17
C ALA A 141 4.67 16.40 13.59
N ALA A 142 3.46 15.84 13.72
CA ALA A 142 2.91 15.41 15.01
C ALA A 142 3.74 14.28 15.63
N GLY A 143 4.15 13.28 14.84
CA GLY A 143 5.03 12.20 15.30
C GLY A 143 6.40 12.72 15.75
N LEU A 144 7.00 13.67 15.02
CA LEU A 144 8.26 14.29 15.39
C LEU A 144 8.15 15.07 16.71
N ALA A 145 7.09 15.86 16.87
CA ALA A 145 6.83 16.61 18.09
C ALA A 145 6.67 15.70 19.31
N ILE A 146 5.91 14.61 19.17
CA ILE A 146 5.74 13.61 20.23
C ILE A 146 7.09 12.99 20.60
N ARG A 147 7.89 12.59 19.60
CA ARG A 147 9.19 11.94 19.86
C ARG A 147 10.18 12.86 20.57
N LEU A 148 10.18 14.14 20.23
CA LEU A 148 11.04 15.14 20.87
C LEU A 148 10.63 15.42 22.32
N LEU A 149 9.33 15.37 22.63
CA LEU A 149 8.81 15.55 23.98
C LEU A 149 9.05 14.33 24.89
N THR A 150 9.10 13.12 24.33
CA THR A 150 9.36 11.89 25.10
C THR A 150 10.84 11.50 25.20
N ALA A 151 11.72 12.13 24.42
CA ALA A 151 13.15 11.83 24.38
C ALA A 151 14.03 12.79 25.20
N GLY A 152 13.43 13.76 25.90
CA GLY A 152 14.08 14.64 26.88
C GLY A 152 13.65 14.29 28.29
#